data_AF-A0A5C5WLH5-F1
#
_entry.id   AF-A0A5C5WLH5-F1
#
_cell.length_a   1.000
_cell.length_b   1.000
_cell.length_c   1.000
_cell.angle_alpha   90.00
_cell.angle_beta   90.00
_cell.angle_gamma   90.00
#
_symmetry.space_group_name_H-M   'P 1'
#
loop_
_entity.id
_entity.type
_entity.pdbx_description
1 polymer ?
#
loop_
_entity_poly.entity_id
_entity_poly.type
_entity_poly.pdbx_seq_one_letter_code
_entity_poly.pdbx_strand_id
1 'polypeptide(L)'
;MNSFRRPGKAIHTRRSDWQSWIAANADLVTASGLPAAAIDTEDSWWYFIDRTYTQAGCLGTDIWFGVDFMTIDQRRSCMQLVDRWIADRASDLDSDGIRHIRRMFGFANDCG
;
A
#
# COMPACT_ATOMS: atom_id res chain seq x y z
N MET A 1 20.26 -32.16 -14.33
CA MET A 1 18.99 -32.25 -13.58
C MET A 1 18.27 -30.91 -13.70
N ASN A 2 17.25 -30.85 -14.56
CA ASN A 2 16.52 -29.63 -14.89
C ASN A 2 15.58 -29.21 -13.76
N SER A 3 15.99 -28.24 -12.94
CA SER A 3 15.09 -27.58 -11.98
C SER A 3 14.39 -26.39 -12.64
N PHE A 4 13.49 -26.66 -13.59
CA PHE A 4 12.45 -25.70 -13.98
C PHE A 4 11.38 -25.67 -12.87
N ARG A 5 11.75 -25.15 -11.69
CA ARG A 5 10.77 -24.82 -10.65
C ARG A 5 9.94 -23.66 -11.18
N ARG A 6 8.69 -23.98 -11.52
CA ARG A 6 7.72 -23.14 -12.22
C ARG A 6 7.59 -21.75 -11.57
N PRO A 7 7.86 -20.64 -12.27
CA PRO A 7 7.67 -19.29 -11.73
C PRO A 7 6.26 -19.05 -11.21
N GLY A 8 5.26 -19.74 -11.77
CA GLY A 8 3.87 -19.70 -11.30
C GLY A 8 3.67 -20.11 -9.84
N LYS A 9 4.48 -21.02 -9.28
CA LYS A 9 4.34 -21.41 -7.86
C LYS A 9 4.78 -20.28 -6.92
N ALA A 10 5.89 -19.61 -7.23
CA ALA A 10 6.38 -18.49 -6.44
C ALA A 10 5.43 -17.28 -6.51
N ILE A 11 4.91 -16.98 -7.71
CA ILE A 11 3.92 -15.92 -7.92
C ILE A 11 2.63 -16.22 -7.15
N HIS A 12 2.13 -17.46 -7.23
CA HIS A 12 0.91 -17.86 -6.53
C HIS A 12 1.08 -17.79 -5.01
N THR A 13 2.21 -18.24 -4.47
CA THR A 13 2.52 -18.13 -3.03
C THR A 13 2.61 -16.67 -2.59
N ARG A 14 3.30 -15.79 -3.33
CA ARG A 14 3.38 -14.35 -2.99
C ARG A 14 1.99 -13.69 -3.04
N ARG A 15 1.17 -14.02 -4.05
CA ARG A 15 -0.21 -13.50 -4.16
C ARG A 15 -1.09 -14.00 -3.01
N SER A 16 -0.98 -15.28 -2.65
CA SER A 16 -1.71 -15.87 -1.53
C SER A 16 -1.32 -15.26 -0.18
N ASP A 17 -0.02 -14.98 0.02
CA ASP A 17 0.51 -14.33 1.22
C ASP A 17 -0.02 -12.90 1.36
N TRP A 18 0.04 -12.12 0.27
CA TRP A 18 -0.52 -10.76 0.23
C TRP A 18 -2.02 -10.73 0.53
N GLN A 19 -2.81 -11.58 -0.13
CA GLN A 19 -4.26 -11.64 0.09
C GLN A 19 -4.62 -12.05 1.53
N SER A 20 -3.83 -12.93 2.14
CA SER A 20 -4.00 -13.29 3.55
C SER A 20 -3.70 -12.12 4.48
N TRP A 21 -2.66 -11.34 4.18
CA TRP A 21 -2.33 -10.14 4.94
C TRP A 21 -3.41 -9.05 4.80
N ILE A 22 -3.94 -8.84 3.59
CA ILE A 22 -5.07 -7.92 3.36
C ILE A 22 -6.32 -8.36 4.13
N ALA A 23 -6.65 -9.66 4.10
CA ALA A 23 -7.78 -10.19 4.84
C ALA A 23 -7.61 -10.01 6.37
N ALA A 24 -6.39 -10.19 6.90
CA ALA A 24 -6.10 -9.96 8.31
C ALA A 24 -6.22 -8.49 8.74
N ASN A 25 -6.16 -7.55 7.78
CA ASN A 25 -6.26 -6.11 8.00
C ASN A 25 -7.52 -5.50 7.35
N ALA A 26 -8.55 -6.32 7.08
CA ALA A 26 -9.73 -5.92 6.32
C ALA A 26 -10.48 -4.72 6.92
N ASP A 27 -10.48 -4.58 8.25
CA ASP A 27 -11.11 -3.44 8.93
C ASP A 27 -10.41 -2.11 8.58
N LEU A 28 -9.07 -2.10 8.61
CA LEU A 28 -8.27 -0.93 8.25
C LEU A 28 -8.38 -0.61 6.76
N VAL A 29 -8.37 -1.65 5.91
CA VAL A 29 -8.58 -1.52 4.46
C VAL A 29 -9.94 -0.87 4.18
N THR A 30 -11.00 -1.37 4.81
CA THR A 30 -12.37 -0.82 4.65
C THR A 30 -12.45 0.62 5.16
N ALA A 31 -11.90 0.89 6.35
CA ALA A 31 -11.91 2.22 6.96
C ALA A 31 -11.08 3.25 6.18
N SER A 32 -10.01 2.83 5.51
CA SER A 32 -9.17 3.71 4.69
C SER A 32 -9.83 4.18 3.38
N GLY A 33 -10.86 3.48 2.92
CA GLY A 33 -11.53 3.79 1.66
C GLY A 33 -10.63 3.64 0.42
N LEU A 34 -9.55 2.86 0.52
CA LEU A 34 -8.63 2.63 -0.59
C LEU A 34 -9.34 1.95 -1.78
N PRO A 35 -9.04 2.37 -3.02
CA PRO A 35 -9.53 1.66 -4.19
C PRO A 35 -8.87 0.28 -4.26
N ALA A 36 -9.60 -0.73 -4.75
CA ALA A 36 -9.09 -2.10 -4.87
C ALA A 36 -7.77 -2.18 -5.67
N ALA A 37 -7.59 -1.29 -6.66
CA ALA A 37 -6.36 -1.21 -7.45
C ALA A 37 -5.10 -0.89 -6.62
N ALA A 38 -5.23 -0.12 -5.53
CA ALA A 38 -4.10 0.22 -4.65
C ALA A 38 -3.66 -0.96 -3.78
N ILE A 39 -4.50 -2.01 -3.64
CA ILE A 39 -4.25 -3.16 -2.75
C ILE A 39 -4.36 -4.51 -3.48
N ASP A 40 -4.46 -4.53 -4.81
CA ASP A 40 -4.57 -5.77 -5.59
C ASP A 40 -3.31 -6.65 -5.43
N THR A 41 -2.15 -6.00 -5.39
CA THR A 41 -0.86 -6.62 -5.16
C THR A 41 -0.01 -5.79 -4.20
N GLU A 42 0.97 -6.42 -3.57
CA GLU A 42 1.95 -5.73 -2.73
C GLU A 42 2.76 -4.68 -3.52
N ASP A 43 3.02 -4.94 -4.82
CA ASP A 43 3.70 -3.98 -5.69
C ASP A 43 2.82 -2.75 -5.96
N SER A 44 1.50 -2.95 -6.18
CA SER A 44 0.53 -1.84 -6.32
C SER A 44 0.46 -1.00 -5.04
N TRP A 45 0.50 -1.66 -3.89
CA TRP A 45 0.53 -1.01 -2.59
C TRP A 45 1.80 -0.19 -2.39
N TRP A 46 2.96 -0.75 -2.73
CA TRP A 46 4.23 -0.02 -2.69
C TRP A 46 4.22 1.21 -3.61
N TYR A 47 3.70 1.06 -4.83
CA TYR A 47 3.56 2.17 -5.76
C TYR A 47 2.64 3.27 -5.21
N PHE A 48 1.52 2.89 -4.58
CA PHE A 48 0.63 3.84 -3.91
C PHE A 48 1.32 4.56 -2.74
N ILE A 49 2.12 3.85 -1.94
CA ILE A 49 2.90 4.46 -0.85
C ILE A 49 3.93 5.46 -1.39
N ASP A 50 4.69 5.09 -2.42
CA ASP A 50 5.72 5.93 -3.02
C ASP A 50 5.13 7.19 -3.66
N ARG A 51 3.96 7.07 -4.30
CA ARG A 51 3.36 8.14 -5.11
C ARG A 51 2.23 8.89 -4.43
N THR A 52 1.68 8.37 -3.33
CA THR A 52 0.47 8.83 -2.63
C THR A 52 -0.80 8.89 -3.47
N TYR A 53 -0.78 8.34 -4.68
CA TYR A 53 -1.92 8.30 -5.59
C TYR A 53 -2.00 7.01 -6.42
N THR A 54 -3.18 6.76 -6.99
CA THR A 54 -3.45 5.71 -7.98
C THR A 54 -3.99 6.37 -9.25
N GLN A 55 -3.47 5.96 -10.40
CA GLN A 55 -3.89 6.43 -11.73
C GLN A 55 -4.79 5.40 -12.41
N ALA A 56 -5.69 5.87 -13.26
CA ALA A 56 -6.37 5.03 -14.24
C ALA A 56 -6.40 5.68 -15.62
N GLY A 57 -6.49 4.82 -16.63
CA GLY A 57 -6.51 5.19 -18.04
C GLY A 57 -5.35 4.55 -18.79
N CYS A 58 -5.58 4.20 -20.06
CA CYS A 58 -4.59 3.59 -20.96
C CYS A 58 -3.36 4.47 -21.25
N LEU A 59 -3.32 5.71 -20.73
CA LEU A 59 -2.27 6.70 -20.93
C LEU A 59 -1.74 7.35 -19.64
N GLY A 60 -2.19 6.94 -18.44
CA GLY A 60 -1.67 7.45 -17.16
C GLY A 60 -1.89 8.94 -16.88
N THR A 61 -2.85 9.57 -17.56
CA THR A 61 -3.05 11.03 -17.50
C THR A 61 -3.94 11.49 -16.36
N ASP A 62 -4.80 10.62 -15.81
CA ASP A 62 -5.76 11.01 -14.77
C ASP A 62 -5.52 10.27 -13.45
N ILE A 63 -5.38 11.06 -12.38
CA ILE A 63 -5.34 10.56 -11.01
C ILE A 63 -6.76 10.19 -10.61
N TRP A 64 -7.00 8.91 -10.32
CA TRP A 64 -8.31 8.44 -9.87
C TRP A 64 -8.46 8.54 -8.35
N PHE A 65 -7.35 8.43 -7.62
CA PHE A 65 -7.37 8.43 -6.17
C PHE A 65 -6.05 8.95 -5.61
N GLY A 66 -6.08 9.61 -4.46
CA GLY A 66 -4.89 10.10 -3.78
C GLY A 66 -5.18 10.38 -2.32
N VAL A 67 -4.12 10.41 -1.51
CA VAL A 67 -4.22 10.66 -0.06
C VAL A 67 -4.89 12.01 0.23
N ASP A 68 -4.80 12.98 -0.67
CA ASP A 68 -5.47 14.28 -0.58
C ASP A 68 -6.98 14.25 -0.78
N PHE A 69 -7.54 13.16 -1.31
CA PHE A 69 -8.98 12.95 -1.42
C PHE A 69 -9.56 12.17 -0.23
N MET A 70 -8.71 11.68 0.68
CA MET A 70 -9.16 10.98 1.90
C MET A 70 -9.66 11.97 2.95
N THR A 71 -10.69 11.57 3.70
CA THR A 71 -11.04 12.25 4.96
C THR A 71 -9.94 12.07 5.99
N ILE A 72 -9.98 12.87 7.05
CA ILE A 72 -9.04 12.78 8.20
C ILE A 72 -9.04 11.36 8.79
N ASP A 73 -10.22 10.76 8.96
CA ASP A 73 -10.33 9.41 9.53
C ASP A 73 -9.85 8.33 8.55
N GLN A 74 -10.15 8.44 7.26
CA GLN A 74 -9.61 7.55 6.23
C GLN A 74 -8.08 7.61 6.17
N ARG A 75 -7.52 8.82 6.23
CA ARG A 75 -6.06 9.03 6.25
C ARG A 75 -5.43 8.42 7.50
N ARG A 76 -6.08 8.52 8.66
CA ARG A 76 -5.63 7.88 9.91
C ARG A 76 -5.63 6.35 9.78
N SER A 77 -6.71 5.76 9.27
CA SER A 77 -6.78 4.31 9.04
C SER A 77 -5.78 3.84 8.00
N CYS A 78 -5.59 4.59 6.91
CA CYS A 78 -4.55 4.33 5.92
C CYS A 78 -3.17 4.35 6.55
N MET A 79 -2.88 5.30 7.45
CA MET A 79 -1.59 5.35 8.13
C MET A 79 -1.36 4.19 9.08
N GLN A 80 -2.38 3.76 9.81
CA GLN A 80 -2.28 2.56 10.63
C GLN A 80 -1.99 1.31 9.77
N LEU A 81 -2.59 1.23 8.58
CA LEU A 81 -2.31 0.15 7.62
C LEU A 81 -0.88 0.21 7.08
N VAL A 82 -0.36 1.40 6.77
CA VAL A 82 1.04 1.62 6.36
C VAL A 82 2.01 1.22 7.47
N ASP A 83 1.79 1.65 8.71
CA ASP A 83 2.64 1.29 9.84
C ASP A 83 2.64 -0.23 10.07
N ARG A 84 1.49 -0.90 9.90
CA ARG A 84 1.39 -2.35 9.98
C ARG A 84 2.20 -3.04 8.89
N TRP A 85 2.08 -2.56 7.65
CA TRP A 85 2.84 -3.08 6.53
C TRP A 85 4.35 -2.91 6.73
N ILE A 86 4.79 -1.75 7.24
CA ILE A 86 6.20 -1.50 7.54
C ILE A 86 6.72 -2.49 8.59
N ALA A 87 5.97 -2.68 9.68
CA ALA A 87 6.37 -3.58 10.76
C ALA A 87 6.43 -5.06 10.33
N ASP A 88 5.49 -5.49 9.49
CA ASP A 88 5.35 -6.90 9.12
C ASP A 88 6.23 -7.27 7.91
N ARG A 89 6.49 -6.34 7.00
CA ARG A 89 6.95 -6.67 5.62
C ARG A 89 8.11 -5.82 5.11
N ALA A 90 8.21 -4.55 5.51
CA ALA A 90 9.21 -3.62 4.97
C ALA A 90 10.56 -3.65 5.71
N SER A 91 11.07 -4.87 5.96
CA SER A 91 12.33 -5.10 6.67
C SER A 91 13.59 -4.54 5.99
N ASP A 92 13.46 -4.20 4.71
CA ASP A 92 14.48 -3.64 3.83
C ASP A 92 14.48 -2.11 3.78
N LEU A 93 13.45 -1.45 4.35
CA LEU A 93 13.44 0.01 4.44
C LEU A 93 14.33 0.51 5.57
N ASP A 94 15.19 1.46 5.24
CA ASP A 94 15.95 2.19 6.24
C ASP A 94 15.08 3.22 6.99
N SER A 95 15.65 3.78 8.05
CA SER A 95 14.95 4.77 8.89
C SER A 95 14.51 6.01 8.11
N ASP A 96 15.23 6.37 7.05
CA ASP A 96 14.95 7.56 6.25
C ASP A 96 13.80 7.31 5.26
N GLY A 97 13.72 6.13 4.66
CA GLY A 97 12.58 5.67 3.85
C GLY A 97 11.30 5.60 4.66
N ILE A 98 11.35 5.04 5.88
CA ILE A 98 10.20 5.02 6.81
C ILE A 98 9.77 6.44 7.17
N ARG A 99 10.72 7.34 7.46
CA ARG A 99 10.43 8.74 7.77
C ARG A 99 9.81 9.47 6.58
N HIS A 100 10.28 9.19 5.37
CA HIS A 100 9.75 9.77 4.14
C HIS A 100 8.28 9.39 3.93
N ILE A 101 7.96 8.09 4.03
CA ILE A 101 6.58 7.58 3.93
C ILE A 101 5.67 8.27 4.96
N ARG A 102 6.10 8.30 6.22
CA ARG A 102 5.32 8.95 7.29
C ARG A 102 5.11 10.44 7.08
N ARG A 103 6.02 11.15 6.41
CA ARG A 103 5.83 12.57 6.05
C ARG A 103 4.83 12.75 4.92
N MET A 104 4.85 11.87 3.92
CA MET A 104 3.95 11.95 2.77
C MET A 104 2.49 11.72 3.17
N PHE A 105 2.25 10.82 4.12
CA PHE A 105 0.92 10.51 4.60
C PHE A 105 0.53 11.20 5.91
N GLY A 106 1.52 11.75 6.62
CA GLY A 106 1.31 12.53 7.83
C GLY A 106 0.48 13.78 7.56
N PHE A 107 -0.16 14.28 8.61
CA PHE A 107 -0.76 15.60 8.58
C PHE A 107 0.36 16.61 8.33
N ALA A 108 0.42 17.19 7.13
CA ALA A 108 1.12 18.45 6.94
C ALA A 108 0.38 19.49 7.81
N ASN A 109 0.88 19.68 9.03
CA ASN A 109 0.37 20.58 10.06
C ASN A 109 -0.93 20.10 10.72
N ASP A 110 -0.79 19.51 11.92
CA ASP A 110 -1.64 19.93 13.01
C ASP A 110 -1.42 21.45 13.19
N CYS A 111 -2.23 22.27 12.51
CA CYS A 111 -2.50 23.62 12.96
C CYS A 111 -3.39 23.49 14.20
N GLY A 112 -2.76 23.48 15.36
CA GLY A 112 -3.35 23.54 16.69
C GLY A 112 -2.31 23.88 17.73
#